data_AF-A0A2D4XML1-F1
#
_entry.id   AF-A0A2D4XML1-F1
#
_cell.length_a   1.000
_cell.length_b   1.000
_cell.length_c   1.000
_cell.angle_alpha   90.00
_cell.angle_beta   90.00
_cell.angle_gamma   90.00
#
_symmetry.space_group_name_H-M   'P 1'
#
loop_
_entity.id
_entity.type
_entity.pdbx_description
1 polymer ?
#
loop_
_entity_poly.entity_id
_entity_poly.type
_entity_poly.pdbx_seq_one_letter_code
_entity_poly.pdbx_strand_id
1 'polypeptide(L)'
;MKKLLFLFTVLISAAGFTQNDEAYVDAKVAQKMAELELQQNPEYFFRKDYCDGNIQMFNLPSGKLCTSKSTYYAVYVFWSEDEDVMKLQKFDNCGSFMPISISRKSTIGKLLKDKNALREGEVKPYEGEKIDENAFGNMSVQSCHKEYKFVFGGKPFEKKFKEFDLTNDSKYKNINAEHNNSLELIKMDIIISEMIKNFDENGKFFREN
;
A
#
# COMPACT_ATOMS: atom_id res chain seq x y z
N MET A 1 -35.86 24.56 22.77
CA MET A 1 -35.78 23.71 21.57
C MET A 1 -34.63 24.08 20.64
N LYS A 2 -34.48 25.33 20.17
CA LYS A 2 -33.37 25.75 19.28
C LYS A 2 -31.95 25.48 19.83
N LYS A 3 -31.72 25.63 21.14
CA LYS A 3 -30.41 25.36 21.78
C LYS A 3 -30.04 23.87 21.86
N LEU A 4 -31.03 22.98 21.99
CA LEU A 4 -30.81 21.52 21.99
C LEU A 4 -30.53 20.99 20.59
N LEU A 5 -31.18 21.57 19.56
CA LEU A 5 -30.94 21.20 18.17
C LEU A 5 -29.50 21.52 17.76
N PHE A 6 -29.01 22.71 18.15
CA PHE A 6 -27.62 23.12 17.92
C PHE A 6 -26.61 22.18 18.58
N LEU A 7 -26.87 21.75 19.83
CA LEU A 7 -26.03 20.82 20.56
C LEU A 7 -25.97 19.44 19.88
N PHE A 8 -27.10 18.97 19.34
CA PHE A 8 -27.17 17.71 18.59
C PHE A 8 -26.41 17.78 17.27
N THR A 9 -26.53 18.88 16.50
CA THR A 9 -25.71 19.06 15.28
C THR A 9 -24.21 19.11 15.55
N VAL A 10 -23.79 19.75 16.66
CA VAL A 10 -22.37 19.79 17.05
C VAL A 10 -21.87 18.40 17.47
N LEU A 11 -22.67 17.64 18.24
CA LEU A 11 -22.32 16.27 18.65
C LEU A 11 -22.25 15.29 17.47
N ILE A 12 -23.15 15.42 16.48
CA ILE A 12 -23.12 14.58 15.26
C ILE A 12 -21.90 14.93 14.39
N SER A 13 -21.51 16.21 14.31
CA SER A 13 -20.29 16.62 13.59
C SER A 13 -19.00 16.17 14.30
N ALA A 14 -19.01 16.07 15.63
CA ALA A 14 -17.87 15.57 16.41
C ALA A 14 -17.73 14.04 16.38
N ALA A 15 -18.84 13.31 16.20
CA ALA A 15 -18.83 11.84 16.07
C ALA A 15 -18.36 11.35 14.69
N GLY A 16 -18.18 12.25 13.72
CA GLY A 16 -17.93 11.90 12.32
C GLY A 16 -16.52 11.39 11.98
N PHE A 17 -15.50 11.61 12.81
CA PHE A 17 -14.11 11.51 12.32
C PHE A 17 -13.16 10.83 13.30
N THR A 18 -13.23 9.51 13.37
CA THR A 18 -12.07 8.59 13.51
C THR A 18 -12.50 7.22 13.02
N GLN A 19 -13.03 7.15 11.79
CA GLN A 19 -13.19 5.86 11.13
C GLN A 19 -11.80 5.50 10.64
N ASN A 20 -11.09 4.64 11.37
CA ASN A 20 -9.77 4.13 10.98
C ASN A 20 -9.93 3.13 9.82
N ASP A 21 -10.62 3.53 8.75
CA ASP A 21 -10.93 2.74 7.57
C ASP A 21 -10.10 3.21 6.38
N GLU A 22 -10.37 2.63 5.21
CA GLU A 22 -9.70 2.96 3.95
C GLU A 22 -9.77 4.44 3.62
N ALA A 23 -10.94 5.07 3.78
CA ALA A 23 -11.15 6.47 3.42
C ALA A 23 -10.30 7.43 4.26
N TYR A 24 -10.06 7.10 5.54
CA TYR A 24 -9.12 7.85 6.37
C TYR A 24 -7.69 7.78 5.83
N VAL A 25 -7.22 6.58 5.45
CA VAL A 25 -5.88 6.39 4.90
C VAL A 25 -5.75 7.11 3.56
N ASP A 26 -6.71 6.93 2.67
CA ASP A 26 -6.75 7.55 1.36
C ASP A 26 -6.74 9.08 1.47
N ALA A 27 -7.45 9.67 2.44
CA ALA A 27 -7.43 11.12 2.68
C ALA A 27 -6.03 11.62 3.11
N LYS A 28 -5.33 10.88 3.98
CA LYS A 28 -3.96 11.21 4.41
C LYS A 28 -2.96 11.10 3.27
N VAL A 29 -3.07 10.04 2.47
CA VAL A 29 -2.24 9.83 1.28
C VAL A 29 -2.52 10.93 0.26
N ALA A 30 -3.78 11.26 -0.02
CA ALA A 30 -4.16 12.32 -0.95
C ALA A 30 -3.61 13.69 -0.53
N GLN A 31 -3.65 14.02 0.78
CA GLN A 31 -2.99 15.21 1.30
C GLN A 31 -1.49 15.20 0.97
N LYS A 32 -0.80 14.07 1.20
CA LYS A 32 0.62 13.95 0.88
C LYS A 32 0.89 14.10 -0.61
N MET A 33 0.05 13.52 -1.47
CA MET A 33 0.21 13.63 -2.93
C MET A 33 0.04 15.09 -3.38
N ALA A 34 -0.95 15.80 -2.83
CA ALA A 34 -1.17 17.21 -3.13
C ALA A 34 0.05 18.07 -2.75
N GLU A 35 0.72 17.79 -1.62
CA GLU A 35 1.98 18.46 -1.24
C GLU A 35 3.09 18.21 -2.28
N LEU A 36 3.22 16.97 -2.77
CA LEU A 36 4.24 16.60 -3.75
C LEU A 36 3.96 17.23 -5.11
N GLU A 37 2.70 17.37 -5.50
CA GLU A 37 2.29 17.99 -6.77
C GLU A 37 2.60 19.49 -6.86
N LEU A 38 2.86 20.16 -5.73
CA LEU A 38 3.34 21.55 -5.70
C LEU A 38 4.80 21.69 -6.14
N GLN A 39 5.56 20.60 -6.23
CA GLN A 39 6.97 20.61 -6.62
C GLN A 39 7.13 20.74 -8.15
N GLN A 40 8.27 21.28 -8.59
CA GLN A 40 8.61 21.34 -10.00
C GLN A 40 8.99 19.93 -10.51
N ASN A 41 8.18 19.36 -11.41
CA ASN A 41 8.33 18.00 -11.96
C ASN A 41 8.22 16.88 -10.91
N PRO A 42 7.03 16.66 -10.30
CA PRO A 42 6.85 15.64 -9.29
C PRO A 42 7.13 14.24 -9.87
N GLU A 43 7.99 13.50 -9.18
CA GLU A 43 8.27 12.09 -9.43
C GLU A 43 8.04 11.31 -8.15
N TYR A 44 6.90 10.61 -8.10
CA TYR A 44 6.50 9.84 -6.94
C TYR A 44 5.73 8.60 -7.35
N PHE A 45 5.62 7.66 -6.43
CA PHE A 45 4.67 6.56 -6.53
C PHE A 45 4.24 6.14 -5.13
N PHE A 46 3.15 5.40 -5.02
CA PHE A 46 2.82 4.72 -3.79
C PHE A 46 2.49 3.26 -4.04
N ARG A 47 2.64 2.47 -2.96
CA ARG A 47 2.13 1.12 -2.84
C ARG A 47 1.16 1.04 -1.67
N LYS A 48 -0.04 0.52 -1.89
CA LYS A 48 -1.04 0.23 -0.86
C LYS A 48 -1.16 -1.28 -0.71
N ASP A 49 -0.96 -1.75 0.51
CA ASP A 49 -1.02 -3.16 0.90
C ASP A 49 -2.24 -3.37 1.80
N TYR A 50 -3.03 -4.40 1.54
CA TYR A 50 -4.12 -4.83 2.41
C TYR A 50 -4.48 -6.30 2.21
N CYS A 51 -5.01 -6.94 3.25
CA CYS A 51 -5.61 -8.27 3.13
C CYS A 51 -7.03 -8.23 3.68
N ASP A 52 -8.01 -8.72 2.90
CA ASP A 52 -9.43 -8.58 3.25
C ASP A 52 -9.73 -9.16 4.63
N GLY A 53 -10.32 -8.34 5.51
CA GLY A 53 -10.71 -8.75 6.86
C GLY A 53 -9.56 -8.81 7.87
N ASN A 54 -8.34 -8.43 7.51
CA ASN A 54 -7.22 -8.33 8.45
C ASN A 54 -7.39 -7.09 9.33
N ILE A 55 -7.61 -7.26 10.63
CA ILE A 55 -7.73 -6.14 11.58
C ILE A 55 -6.44 -6.04 12.41
N GLN A 56 -5.87 -4.85 12.48
CA GLN A 56 -4.69 -4.55 13.29
C GLN A 56 -5.02 -3.56 14.40
N MET A 57 -4.31 -3.71 15.52
CA MET A 57 -4.47 -2.88 16.71
C MET A 57 -3.10 -2.39 17.21
N PHE A 58 -2.99 -1.10 17.48
CA PHE A 58 -1.74 -0.44 17.85
C PHE A 58 -1.92 0.45 19.07
N ASN A 59 -0.89 0.49 19.92
CA ASN A 59 -0.76 1.54 20.93
C ASN A 59 -0.08 2.75 20.30
N LEU A 60 -0.77 3.89 20.28
CA LEU A 60 -0.23 5.14 19.77
C LEU A 60 0.77 5.76 20.76
N PRO A 61 1.68 6.64 20.32
CA PRO A 61 2.60 7.36 21.21
C PRO A 61 1.88 8.14 22.32
N SER A 62 0.66 8.61 22.05
CA SER A 62 -0.21 9.28 23.02
C SER A 62 -0.80 8.35 24.11
N GLY A 63 -0.52 7.04 24.05
CA GLY A 63 -1.10 6.03 24.93
C GLY A 63 -2.52 5.60 24.55
N LYS A 64 -3.10 6.18 23.49
CA LYS A 64 -4.41 5.77 22.97
C LYS A 64 -4.29 4.48 22.15
N LEU A 65 -5.30 3.64 22.26
CA LEU A 65 -5.46 2.47 21.40
C LEU A 65 -6.05 2.90 20.05
N CYS A 66 -5.49 2.38 18.96
CA CYS A 66 -6.03 2.55 17.62
C CYS A 66 -6.20 1.19 16.94
N THR A 67 -7.36 0.97 16.32
CA THR A 67 -7.69 -0.28 15.63
C THR A 67 -8.22 0.04 14.23
N SER A 68 -7.81 -0.71 13.22
CA SER A 68 -8.36 -0.60 11.87
C SER A 68 -9.81 -1.07 11.82
N LYS A 69 -10.65 -0.41 11.02
CA LYS A 69 -12.05 -0.80 10.82
C LYS A 69 -12.15 -1.80 9.66
N SER A 70 -12.48 -3.05 9.99
CA SER A 70 -12.64 -4.19 9.07
C SER A 70 -11.35 -4.67 8.38
N THR A 71 -10.60 -3.78 7.75
CA THR A 71 -9.36 -4.11 7.02
C THR A 71 -8.27 -3.10 7.39
N TYR A 72 -7.06 -3.59 7.61
CA TYR A 72 -5.84 -2.83 7.75
C TYR A 72 -5.26 -2.53 6.37
N TYR A 73 -4.98 -1.25 6.14
CA TYR A 73 -4.35 -0.72 4.95
C TYR A 73 -3.04 -0.07 5.37
N ALA A 74 -1.95 -0.43 4.69
CA ALA A 74 -0.67 0.23 4.82
C ALA A 74 -0.30 0.83 3.46
N VAL A 75 -0.11 2.14 3.40
CA VAL A 75 0.30 2.85 2.19
C VAL A 75 1.70 3.40 2.36
N TYR A 76 2.56 3.09 1.40
CA TYR A 76 3.95 3.48 1.34
C TYR A 76 4.13 4.46 0.19
N VAL A 77 4.34 5.74 0.50
CA VAL A 77 4.56 6.80 -0.49
C VAL A 77 6.05 7.02 -0.68
N PHE A 78 6.48 7.03 -1.93
CA PHE A 78 7.86 7.21 -2.35
C PHE A 78 7.98 8.45 -3.23
N TRP A 79 8.95 9.32 -2.96
CA TRP A 79 9.21 10.48 -3.81
C TRP A 79 10.69 10.83 -3.85
N SER A 80 11.13 11.42 -4.96
CA SER A 80 12.48 11.97 -5.04
C SER A 80 12.56 13.26 -4.25
N GLU A 81 13.54 13.38 -3.36
CA GLU A 81 13.93 14.67 -2.78
C GLU A 81 14.98 15.32 -3.69
N ASP A 82 16.05 14.56 -4.00
CA ASP A 82 17.18 14.97 -4.85
C ASP A 82 17.55 13.86 -5.85
N GLU A 83 18.61 14.03 -6.65
CA GLU A 83 19.09 13.02 -7.62
C GLU A 83 19.48 11.68 -6.97
N ASP A 84 19.96 11.71 -5.72
CA ASP A 84 20.48 10.53 -5.02
C ASP A 84 19.62 10.08 -3.84
N VAL A 85 18.59 10.86 -3.48
CA VAL A 85 17.79 10.64 -2.28
C VAL A 85 16.33 10.48 -2.65
N MET A 86 15.77 9.35 -2.25
CA MET A 86 14.34 9.10 -2.27
C MET A 86 13.84 9.03 -0.83
N LYS A 87 12.64 9.55 -0.58
CA LYS A 87 11.95 9.39 0.69
C LYS A 87 10.94 8.28 0.60
N LEU A 88 10.71 7.63 1.73
CA LEU A 88 9.64 6.68 1.98
C LEU A 88 8.85 7.17 3.20
N GLN A 89 7.53 7.31 3.06
CA GLN A 89 6.64 7.56 4.18
C GLN A 89 5.53 6.51 4.23
N LYS A 90 5.34 5.90 5.40
CA LYS A 90 4.25 4.95 5.68
C LYS A 90 3.05 5.71 6.21
N PHE A 91 1.87 5.28 5.80
CA PHE A 91 0.56 5.69 6.29
C PHE A 91 -0.23 4.44 6.58
N ASP A 92 -1.03 4.44 7.64
CA ASP A 92 -1.98 3.38 7.88
C ASP A 92 -3.27 3.92 8.51
N ASN A 93 -4.19 3.01 8.83
CA ASN A 93 -5.48 3.34 9.47
C ASN A 93 -5.34 4.18 10.75
N CYS A 94 -4.16 4.21 11.35
CA CYS A 94 -3.86 4.86 12.62
C CYS A 94 -2.99 6.12 12.47
N GLY A 95 -2.69 6.54 11.24
CA GLY A 95 -2.04 7.81 10.95
C GLY A 95 -0.78 7.67 10.11
N SER A 96 0.06 8.69 10.18
CA SER A 96 1.28 8.81 9.39
C SER A 96 2.52 8.40 10.20
N PHE A 97 3.57 8.01 9.49
CA PHE A 97 4.89 7.79 10.04
C PHE A 97 5.86 8.85 9.56
N MET A 98 6.94 9.05 10.29
CA MET A 98 8.05 9.93 9.91
C MET A 98 8.69 9.42 8.59
N PRO A 99 9.01 10.32 7.64
CA PRO A 99 9.71 9.94 6.42
C PRO A 99 11.10 9.36 6.68
N ILE A 100 11.46 8.31 5.93
CA ILE A 100 12.76 7.66 5.92
C ILE A 100 13.49 8.04 4.63
N SER A 101 14.75 8.45 4.73
CA SER A 101 15.62 8.63 3.56
C SER A 101 16.19 7.29 3.09
N ILE A 102 16.06 6.99 1.81
CA ILE A 102 16.66 5.83 1.15
C ILE A 102 17.51 6.30 -0.04
N SER A 103 18.60 5.58 -0.33
CA SER A 103 19.45 5.92 -1.47
C SER A 103 18.74 5.58 -2.78
N ARG A 104 18.62 6.55 -3.69
CA ARG A 104 18.08 6.33 -5.05
C ARG A 104 19.03 5.49 -5.91
N LYS A 105 20.34 5.55 -5.65
CA LYS A 105 21.36 4.69 -6.30
C LYS A 105 21.21 3.19 -5.97
N SER A 106 20.34 2.84 -5.03
CA SER A 106 19.96 1.46 -4.72
C SER A 106 19.22 0.77 -5.88
N THR A 107 18.88 -0.49 -5.67
CA THR A 107 18.17 -1.33 -6.65
C THR A 107 16.84 -0.71 -7.12
N ILE A 108 16.13 0.04 -6.28
CA ILE A 108 14.86 0.70 -6.65
C ILE A 108 15.08 1.72 -7.77
N GLY A 109 16.13 2.55 -7.70
CA GLY A 109 16.39 3.52 -8.76
C GLY A 109 16.81 2.90 -10.09
N LYS A 110 17.36 1.68 -10.09
CA LYS A 110 17.61 0.93 -11.34
C LYS A 110 16.30 0.46 -11.97
N LEU A 111 15.36 -0.03 -11.17
CA LEU A 111 14.06 -0.52 -11.65
C LEU A 111 13.15 0.61 -12.12
N LEU A 112 13.24 1.78 -11.51
CA LEU A 112 12.51 2.97 -11.95
C LEU A 112 13.05 3.58 -13.26
N LYS A 113 14.14 3.05 -13.85
CA LYS A 113 14.63 3.53 -15.16
C LYS A 113 13.71 3.09 -16.30
N ASP A 114 13.15 1.89 -16.23
CA ASP A 114 12.26 1.38 -17.27
C ASP A 114 10.79 1.60 -16.90
N LYS A 115 10.38 2.87 -16.96
CA LYS A 115 9.02 3.32 -16.63
C LYS A 115 7.95 2.72 -17.55
N ASN A 116 8.33 2.33 -18.78
CA ASN A 116 7.40 1.74 -19.73
C ASN A 116 7.15 0.27 -19.40
N ALA A 117 8.18 -0.50 -19.03
CA ALA A 117 8.01 -1.88 -18.59
C ALA A 117 7.08 -1.99 -17.36
N LEU A 118 7.12 -1.02 -16.44
CA LEU A 118 6.19 -0.94 -15.31
C LEU A 118 4.73 -0.71 -15.75
N ARG A 119 4.51 -0.10 -16.91
CA ARG A 119 3.17 0.20 -17.45
C ARG A 119 2.60 -0.94 -18.29
N GLU A 120 3.43 -1.66 -19.03
CA GLU A 120 2.97 -2.64 -20.03
C GLU A 120 2.64 -4.02 -19.43
N GLY A 121 3.32 -4.43 -18.36
CA GLY A 121 3.08 -5.72 -17.72
C GLY A 121 1.77 -5.79 -16.93
N GLU A 122 1.00 -6.86 -17.10
CA GLU A 122 -0.21 -7.15 -16.31
C GLU A 122 -0.08 -8.51 -15.64
N VAL A 123 -0.38 -8.55 -14.34
CA VAL A 123 -0.43 -9.81 -13.59
C VAL A 123 -1.69 -10.56 -14.00
N LYS A 124 -1.50 -11.78 -14.48
CA LYS A 124 -2.61 -12.68 -14.81
C LYS A 124 -3.12 -13.34 -13.54
N PRO A 125 -4.44 -13.52 -13.37
CA PRO A 125 -4.98 -14.26 -12.23
C PRO A 125 -4.38 -15.67 -12.11
N TYR A 126 -4.38 -16.21 -10.89
CA TYR A 126 -4.06 -17.62 -10.67
C TYR A 126 -4.90 -18.52 -11.59
N GLU A 127 -4.21 -19.42 -12.30
CA GLU A 127 -4.83 -20.45 -13.12
C GLU A 127 -4.12 -21.78 -12.86
N GLY A 128 -4.84 -22.74 -12.28
CA GLY A 128 -4.28 -24.04 -11.95
C GLY A 128 -4.09 -24.89 -13.21
N GLU A 129 -2.98 -25.62 -13.30
CA GLU A 129 -2.70 -26.56 -14.39
C GLU A 129 -3.78 -27.66 -14.56
N LYS A 130 -4.58 -27.88 -13.52
CA LYS A 130 -5.72 -28.79 -13.49
C LYS A 130 -6.86 -28.15 -12.71
N ILE A 131 -8.09 -28.51 -13.09
CA ILE A 131 -9.32 -28.13 -12.41
C ILE A 131 -9.98 -29.43 -11.96
N ASP A 132 -10.12 -29.61 -10.65
CA ASP A 132 -10.97 -30.67 -10.10
C ASP A 132 -12.40 -30.15 -9.95
N GLU A 133 -13.38 -30.97 -10.27
CA GLU A 133 -14.80 -30.66 -10.01
C GLU A 133 -15.21 -30.89 -8.54
N ASN A 134 -14.31 -31.49 -7.74
CA ASN A 134 -14.56 -31.78 -6.33
C ASN A 134 -14.20 -30.59 -5.44
N ALA A 135 -15.10 -30.25 -4.51
CA ALA A 135 -14.83 -29.25 -3.47
C ALA A 135 -13.61 -29.68 -2.64
N PHE A 136 -12.67 -28.76 -2.47
CA PHE A 136 -11.49 -28.97 -1.64
C PHE A 136 -11.72 -28.42 -0.23
N GLY A 137 -11.29 -29.15 0.79
CA GLY A 137 -11.37 -28.71 2.20
C GLY A 137 -10.22 -27.79 2.58
N ASN A 138 -10.51 -26.76 3.40
CA ASN A 138 -9.59 -25.80 4.02
C ASN A 138 -8.40 -25.35 3.16
N MET A 139 -8.63 -24.42 2.24
CA MET A 139 -7.56 -23.56 1.71
C MET A 139 -7.31 -22.39 2.66
N SER A 140 -6.05 -21.97 2.80
CA SER A 140 -5.76 -20.68 3.43
C SER A 140 -6.41 -19.56 2.61
N VAL A 141 -7.01 -18.60 3.30
CA VAL A 141 -7.57 -17.41 2.65
C VAL A 141 -6.41 -16.54 2.21
N GLN A 142 -6.15 -16.52 0.91
CA GLN A 142 -5.11 -15.71 0.28
C GLN A 142 -5.77 -14.47 -0.35
N SER A 143 -6.13 -13.51 0.50
CA SER A 143 -6.87 -12.29 0.12
C SER A 143 -6.01 -11.02 0.21
N CYS A 144 -4.70 -11.16 0.10
CA CYS A 144 -3.77 -10.03 0.12
C CYS A 144 -3.62 -9.41 -1.27
N HIS A 145 -3.75 -8.09 -1.32
CA HIS A 145 -3.74 -7.28 -2.51
C HIS A 145 -2.66 -6.21 -2.40
N LYS A 146 -2.11 -5.84 -3.55
CA LYS A 146 -1.22 -4.69 -3.70
C LYS A 146 -1.73 -3.79 -4.80
N GLU A 147 -1.78 -2.50 -4.49
CA GLU A 147 -2.15 -1.46 -5.44
C GLU A 147 -1.00 -0.45 -5.54
N TYR A 148 -0.62 -0.14 -6.77
CA TYR A 148 0.40 0.83 -7.08
C TYR A 148 -0.21 1.98 -7.86
N LYS A 149 0.23 3.20 -7.55
CA LYS A 149 0.03 4.36 -8.39
C LYS A 149 1.36 5.04 -8.64
N PHE A 150 1.69 5.25 -9.89
CA PHE A 150 2.91 5.92 -10.32
C PHE A 150 2.56 7.26 -10.96
N VAL A 151 3.32 8.30 -10.63
CA VAL A 151 3.22 9.60 -11.29
C VAL A 151 4.62 10.00 -11.74
N PHE A 152 4.86 9.80 -13.03
CA PHE A 152 6.12 10.13 -13.68
C PHE A 152 5.89 11.22 -14.71
N GLY A 153 6.51 12.39 -14.53
CA GLY A 153 6.36 13.53 -15.44
C GLY A 153 4.90 13.95 -15.62
N GLY A 154 4.11 13.90 -14.54
CA GLY A 154 2.68 14.28 -14.53
C GLY A 154 1.73 13.28 -15.20
N LYS A 155 2.18 12.08 -15.60
CA LYS A 155 1.32 11.06 -16.22
C LYS A 155 1.03 9.92 -15.23
N PRO A 156 -0.14 9.90 -14.57
CA PRO A 156 -0.48 8.85 -13.64
C PRO A 156 -0.79 7.53 -14.35
N PHE A 157 -0.41 6.41 -13.75
CA PHE A 157 -0.94 5.09 -14.08
C PHE A 157 -0.98 4.22 -12.83
N GLU A 158 -1.90 3.25 -12.83
CA GLU A 158 -2.19 2.40 -11.68
C GLU A 158 -2.02 0.92 -12.05
N LYS A 159 -1.61 0.12 -11.08
CA LYS A 159 -1.46 -1.34 -11.20
C LYS A 159 -2.00 -1.99 -9.94
N LYS A 160 -2.64 -3.14 -10.09
CA LYS A 160 -3.11 -3.93 -8.95
C LYS A 160 -2.93 -5.41 -9.21
N PHE A 161 -2.65 -6.18 -8.16
CA PHE A 161 -2.56 -7.63 -8.23
C PHE A 161 -2.78 -8.25 -6.86
N LYS A 162 -3.10 -9.54 -6.83
CA LYS A 162 -3.15 -10.33 -5.61
C LYS A 162 -1.83 -11.06 -5.43
N GLU A 163 -1.36 -11.19 -4.20
CA GLU A 163 -0.16 -11.98 -3.92
C GLU A 163 -0.35 -13.43 -4.35
N PHE A 164 -1.56 -13.96 -4.20
CA PHE A 164 -1.92 -15.32 -4.62
C PHE A 164 -1.68 -15.58 -6.12
N ASP A 165 -1.81 -14.57 -6.97
CA ASP A 165 -1.60 -14.70 -8.42
C ASP A 165 -0.12 -14.96 -8.77
N LEU A 166 0.79 -14.73 -7.81
CA LEU A 166 2.24 -14.91 -7.98
C LEU A 166 2.74 -16.26 -7.48
N THR A 167 1.94 -16.99 -6.69
CA THR A 167 2.40 -18.18 -5.98
C THR A 167 2.05 -19.47 -6.71
N ASN A 168 2.73 -20.55 -6.31
CA ASN A 168 2.31 -21.93 -6.52
C ASN A 168 1.79 -22.56 -5.21
N ASP A 169 1.47 -21.73 -4.22
CA ASP A 169 1.03 -22.17 -2.88
C ASP A 169 -0.47 -22.50 -2.90
N SER A 170 -0.81 -23.47 -3.73
CA SER A 170 -2.14 -24.00 -3.97
C SER A 170 -2.01 -25.48 -4.32
N LYS A 171 -3.14 -26.19 -4.39
CA LYS A 171 -3.17 -27.61 -4.80
C LYS A 171 -2.55 -27.84 -6.17
N TYR A 172 -2.78 -26.91 -7.10
CA TYR A 172 -2.31 -27.00 -8.47
C TYR A 172 -1.26 -25.95 -8.75
N LYS A 173 -0.28 -26.32 -9.57
CA LYS A 173 0.71 -25.38 -10.07
C LYS A 173 -0.01 -24.26 -10.82
N ASN A 174 0.34 -23.02 -10.53
CA ASN A 174 -0.15 -21.84 -11.22
C ASN A 174 0.60 -21.70 -12.55
N ILE A 175 -0.10 -21.85 -13.68
CA ILE A 175 0.51 -21.76 -15.01
C ILE A 175 0.97 -20.34 -15.35
N ASN A 176 0.39 -19.33 -14.68
CA ASN A 176 0.72 -17.92 -14.88
C ASN A 176 1.86 -17.45 -13.97
N ALA A 177 2.29 -18.24 -12.98
CA ALA A 177 3.28 -17.81 -11.99
C ALA A 177 4.62 -17.39 -12.63
N GLU A 178 5.15 -18.15 -13.60
CA GLU A 178 6.42 -17.82 -14.24
C GLU A 178 6.33 -16.49 -15.02
N HIS A 179 5.26 -16.33 -15.80
CA HIS A 179 4.99 -15.08 -16.51
C HIS A 179 4.88 -13.90 -15.53
N ASN A 180 4.05 -14.04 -14.49
CA ASN A 180 3.82 -12.97 -13.51
C ASN A 180 5.11 -12.57 -12.79
N ASN A 181 5.91 -13.54 -12.32
CA ASN A 181 7.17 -13.28 -11.64
C ASN A 181 8.26 -12.69 -12.56
N SER A 182 8.09 -12.78 -13.87
CA SER A 182 9.02 -12.16 -14.84
C SER A 182 8.76 -10.65 -15.06
N LEU A 183 7.59 -10.14 -14.66
CA LEU A 183 7.20 -8.74 -14.87
C LEU A 183 8.06 -7.78 -14.03
N GLU A 184 8.41 -6.62 -14.59
CA GLU A 184 9.24 -5.63 -13.86
C GLU A 184 8.54 -5.05 -12.63
N LEU A 185 7.22 -4.91 -12.68
CA LEU A 185 6.43 -4.53 -11.50
C LEU A 185 6.65 -5.49 -10.33
N ILE A 186 6.71 -6.81 -10.60
CA ILE A 186 6.86 -7.84 -9.57
C ILE A 186 8.30 -7.90 -9.05
N LYS A 187 9.30 -7.75 -9.92
CA LYS A 187 10.70 -7.62 -9.47
C LYS A 187 10.87 -6.42 -8.55
N MET A 188 10.26 -5.28 -8.90
CA MET A 188 10.25 -4.09 -8.05
C MET A 188 9.52 -4.33 -6.73
N ASP A 189 8.37 -4.99 -6.77
CA ASP A 189 7.60 -5.30 -5.58
C ASP A 189 8.38 -6.19 -4.58
N ILE A 190 9.12 -7.19 -5.07
CA ILE A 190 9.94 -8.06 -4.22
C ILE A 190 10.97 -7.23 -3.46
N ILE A 191 11.70 -6.34 -4.15
CA ILE A 191 12.72 -5.48 -3.53
C ILE A 191 12.10 -4.49 -2.54
N ILE A 192 10.96 -3.88 -2.88
CA ILE A 192 10.24 -2.97 -1.98
C ILE A 192 9.74 -3.74 -0.75
N SER A 193 9.21 -4.94 -0.93
CA SER A 193 8.73 -5.81 0.15
C SER A 193 9.85 -6.20 1.11
N GLU A 194 11.00 -6.61 0.60
CA GLU A 194 12.20 -6.90 1.42
C GLU A 194 12.67 -5.67 2.18
N MET A 195 12.71 -4.50 1.52
CA MET A 195 13.12 -3.26 2.16
C MET A 195 12.17 -2.84 3.29
N ILE A 196 10.85 -2.88 3.04
CA ILE A 196 9.83 -2.54 4.05
C ILE A 196 9.91 -3.51 5.22
N LYS A 197 10.01 -4.82 4.96
CA LYS A 197 10.18 -5.85 5.99
C LYS A 197 11.40 -5.55 6.86
N ASN A 198 12.54 -5.26 6.25
CA ASN A 198 13.75 -4.89 6.99
C ASN A 198 13.55 -3.62 7.83
N PHE A 199 12.81 -2.63 7.34
CA PHE A 199 12.50 -1.42 8.12
C PHE A 199 11.55 -1.68 9.28
N ASP A 200 10.52 -2.49 9.11
CA ASP A 200 9.61 -2.89 10.20
C ASP A 200 10.38 -3.70 11.26
N GLU A 201 11.17 -4.72 10.87
CA GLU A 201 11.93 -5.57 11.79
C GLU A 201 13.01 -4.81 12.58
N ASN A 202 13.60 -3.77 11.97
CA ASN A 202 14.59 -2.91 12.63
C ASN A 202 13.96 -1.67 13.30
N GLY A 203 12.64 -1.59 13.40
CA GLY A 203 11.93 -0.51 14.09
C GLY A 203 12.18 0.88 13.49
N LYS A 204 12.38 0.98 12.17
CA LYS A 204 12.66 2.24 11.47
C LYS A 204 11.43 3.11 11.24
N PHE A 205 10.24 2.51 11.28
CA PHE A 205 8.99 3.23 11.13
C PHE A 205 8.53 3.83 12.47
N PHE A 206 8.76 5.14 12.65
CA PHE A 206 8.30 5.90 13.81
C PHE A 206 7.01 6.64 13.47
N ARG A 207 5.93 6.44 14.24
CA ARG A 207 4.67 7.17 14.03
C ARG A 207 4.84 8.66 14.35
N GLU A 208 4.17 9.51 13.58
CA GLU A 208 4.00 10.92 13.94
C GLU A 208 3.09 11.02 15.18
N ASN A 209 3.35 11.98 16.06
CA ASN A 209 2.65 12.14 17.35
C ASN A 209 1.20 12.62 17.21
#